data_AF-A0A7X9DGB3-F1
#
_entry.id   AF-A0A7X9DGB3-F1
#
_cell.length_a   1.000
_cell.length_b   1.000
_cell.length_c   1.000
_cell.angle_alpha   90.00
_cell.angle_beta   90.00
_cell.angle_gamma   90.00
#
_symmetry.space_group_name_H-M   'P 1'
#
loop_
_entity.id
_entity.type
_entity.pdbx_description
1 polymer ?
#
loop_
_entity_poly.entity_id
_entity_poly.type
_entity_poly.pdbx_seq_one_letter_code
_entity_poly.pdbx_strand_id
1 'polypeptide(L)'
;MFIIFAITVTSSVKLAGVLIVFALLLSPAMIALSLHVKHPLIIAWIAGTIINIIAICLSYTLDLPTGYTLVALHTIAAMCVSFVSVKA
;
A
#
# COMPACT_ATOMS: atom_id res chain seq x y z
N MET A 1 6.33 -9.71 20.49
CA MET A 1 5.51 -9.32 19.31
C MET A 1 5.99 -8.01 18.69
N PHE A 2 6.07 -6.89 19.43
CA PHE A 2 6.52 -5.60 18.89
C PHE A 2 7.98 -5.55 18.41
N ILE A 3 8.89 -6.33 19.01
CA ILE A 3 10.31 -6.36 18.61
C ILE A 3 10.47 -6.85 17.17
N ILE A 4 9.81 -7.94 16.78
CA ILE A 4 9.85 -8.48 15.41
C ILE A 4 9.23 -7.50 14.40
N PHE A 5 8.13 -6.86 14.78
CA PHE A 5 7.53 -5.81 13.94
C PHE A 5 8.49 -4.63 13.73
N ALA A 6 9.09 -4.12 14.81
CA ALA A 6 10.04 -3.02 14.75
C ALA A 6 11.29 -3.35 13.94
N ILE A 7 11.86 -4.56 14.11
CA ILE A 7 13.02 -5.02 13.33
C ILE A 7 12.66 -5.12 11.85
N THR A 8 11.49 -5.68 11.54
CA THR A 8 11.01 -5.83 10.15
C THR A 8 10.84 -4.47 9.49
N VAL A 9 10.12 -3.54 10.14
CA VAL A 9 9.89 -2.18 9.62
C VAL A 9 11.22 -1.45 9.45
N THR A 10 12.12 -1.51 10.42
CA THR A 10 13.43 -0.82 10.35
C THR A 10 14.28 -1.35 9.19
N SER A 11 14.30 -2.67 8.97
CA SER A 11 15.03 -3.28 7.86
C SER A 11 14.43 -2.91 6.50
N SER A 12 13.09 -2.95 6.37
CA SER A 12 12.39 -2.56 5.13
C SER A 12 12.60 -1.09 4.78
N VAL A 13 12.60 -0.18 5.77
CA VAL A 13 12.82 1.25 5.54
C VAL A 13 14.23 1.53 5.04
N LYS A 14 15.23 0.75 5.47
CA LYS A 14 16.61 0.89 5.01
C LYS A 14 16.80 0.46 3.54
N LEU A 15 15.99 -0.49 3.07
CA LEU A 15 16.03 -1.03 1.70
C LEU A 15 15.19 -0.22 0.71
N ALA A 16 13.96 0.15 1.08
CA ALA A 16 13.00 0.79 0.19
C ALA A 16 12.86 2.30 0.46
N GLY A 17 13.19 2.76 1.67
CA GLY A 17 12.90 4.12 2.11
C GLY A 17 11.62 4.21 2.93
N VAL A 18 11.55 5.22 3.81
CA VAL A 18 10.52 5.31 4.85
C VAL A 18 9.12 5.49 4.27
N LEU A 19 8.98 6.30 3.22
CA LEU A 19 7.71 6.64 2.60
C LEU A 19 7.05 5.43 1.93
N ILE A 20 7.84 4.58 1.27
CA ILE A 20 7.33 3.39 0.58
C ILE A 20 6.77 2.40 1.59
N VAL A 21 7.53 2.11 2.65
CA VAL A 21 7.10 1.14 3.67
C VAL A 21 5.83 1.61 4.36
N PHE A 22 5.76 2.89 4.73
CA PHE A 22 4.55 3.46 5.29
C PHE A 22 3.36 3.36 4.33
N ALA A 23 3.54 3.72 3.05
CA ALA A 23 2.47 3.57 2.07
C ALA A 23 2.01 2.12 2.01
N LEU A 24 2.92 1.17 1.77
CA LEU A 24 2.64 -0.25 1.64
C LEU A 24 1.87 -0.84 2.82
N LEU A 25 2.06 -0.32 4.03
CA LEU A 25 1.32 -0.71 5.23
C LEU A 25 -0.04 0.01 5.37
N LEU A 26 -0.10 1.31 5.04
CA LEU A 26 -1.26 2.17 5.31
C LEU A 26 -2.40 1.95 4.31
N SER A 27 -2.14 1.96 3.00
CA SER A 27 -3.21 1.87 1.99
C SER A 27 -4.01 0.57 2.03
N PRO A 28 -3.40 -0.64 2.10
CA PRO A 28 -4.18 -1.87 2.07
C PRO A 28 -4.97 -2.05 3.36
N ALA A 29 -4.47 -1.53 4.49
CA ALA A 29 -5.22 -1.46 5.74
C ALA A 29 -6.42 -0.51 5.63
N MET A 30 -6.24 0.68 5.03
CA MET A 30 -7.33 1.63 4.78
C MET A 30 -8.40 1.05 3.85
N ILE A 31 -7.99 0.40 2.75
CA ILE A 31 -8.89 -0.26 1.80
C ILE A 31 -9.71 -1.35 2.51
N ALA A 32 -9.04 -2.20 3.29
CA ALA A 32 -9.71 -3.30 3.99
C ALA A 32 -10.69 -2.83 5.08
N LEU A 33 -10.34 -1.75 5.80
CA LEU A 33 -11.22 -1.13 6.80
C LEU A 33 -12.44 -0.48 6.15
N SER A 34 -12.28 0.17 5.01
CA SER A 34 -13.39 0.82 4.30
C SER A 34 -14.43 -0.18 3.81
N LEU A 35 -14.00 -1.38 3.37
CA LEU A 35 -14.91 -2.37 2.78
C LEU A 35 -15.76 -3.17 3.79
N HIS A 36 -15.60 -2.99 5.11
CA HIS A 36 -16.37 -3.69 6.17
C HIS A 36 -16.52 -5.21 5.96
N VAL A 37 -15.50 -5.85 5.39
CA VAL A 37 -15.49 -7.28 5.01
C VAL A 37 -15.06 -8.17 6.17
N LYS A 38 -15.61 -9.40 6.23
CA LYS A 38 -15.33 -10.38 7.30
C LYS A 38 -13.84 -10.79 7.42
N HIS A 39 -13.05 -10.65 6.36
CA HIS A 39 -11.63 -11.05 6.32
C HIS A 39 -10.72 -9.93 5.80
N PRO A 40 -10.56 -8.83 6.54
CA PRO A 40 -9.86 -7.63 6.07
C PRO A 40 -8.39 -7.90 5.69
N LEU A 41 -7.73 -8.85 6.35
CA LEU A 41 -6.35 -9.25 6.04
C LEU A 41 -6.17 -9.77 4.61
N ILE A 42 -7.11 -10.59 4.12
CA ILE A 42 -7.01 -11.21 2.80
C ILE A 42 -7.22 -10.13 1.72
N ILE A 43 -8.22 -9.25 1.93
CA ILE A 43 -8.48 -8.12 1.04
C ILE A 43 -7.28 -7.17 1.01
N ALA A 44 -6.71 -6.82 2.18
CA ALA A 44 -5.52 -5.98 2.28
C ALA A 44 -4.34 -6.57 1.48
N TRP A 45 -4.12 -7.86 1.57
CA TRP A 45 -3.02 -8.54 0.88
C TRP A 45 -3.21 -8.55 -0.64
N ILE A 46 -4.42 -8.89 -1.10
CA ILE A 46 -4.76 -8.93 -2.54
C ILE A 46 -4.71 -7.52 -3.13
N ALA A 47 -5.36 -6.54 -2.50
CA ALA A 47 -5.36 -5.16 -2.95
C ALA A 47 -3.93 -4.58 -2.97
N GLY A 48 -3.16 -4.80 -1.91
CA GLY A 48 -1.77 -4.36 -1.83
C GLY A 48 -0.88 -4.94 -2.93
N THR A 49 -1.04 -6.24 -3.23
CA THR A 49 -0.29 -6.92 -4.30
C THR A 49 -0.65 -6.37 -5.67
N ILE A 50 -1.94 -6.18 -5.96
CA ILE A 50 -2.41 -5.65 -7.24
C ILE A 50 -1.89 -4.23 -7.45
N ILE A 51 -2.01 -3.35 -6.45
CA ILE A 51 -1.53 -1.96 -6.55
C ILE A 51 -0.01 -1.93 -6.75
N ASN A 52 0.73 -2.81 -6.07
CA ASN A 52 2.18 -2.90 -6.22
C ASN A 52 2.59 -3.31 -7.65
N ILE A 53 1.93 -4.32 -8.23
CA ILE A 53 2.17 -4.75 -9.62
C ILE A 53 1.89 -3.61 -10.61
N ILE A 54 0.76 -2.92 -10.44
CA ILE A 54 0.39 -1.79 -11.31
C ILE A 54 1.43 -0.68 -11.19
N ALA A 55 1.87 -0.36 -9.97
CA ALA A 55 2.84 0.71 -9.74
C ALA A 55 4.20 0.40 -10.36
N ILE A 56 4.67 -0.86 -10.25
CA ILE A 56 5.92 -1.29 -10.90
C ILE A 56 5.79 -1.21 -12.42
N CYS A 57 4.68 -1.68 -12.99
CA CYS A 57 4.42 -1.63 -14.42
C CYS A 57 4.40 -0.19 -14.95
N LEU A 58 3.75 0.72 -14.23
CA LEU A 58 3.71 2.14 -14.58
C LEU A 58 5.09 2.79 -14.47
N SER A 59 5.85 2.44 -13.44
CA SER A 59 7.21 2.94 -13.25
C SER A 59 8.16 2.50 -14.35
N TYR A 60 8.00 1.25 -14.83
CA TYR A 60 8.78 0.72 -15.94
C TYR A 60 8.46 1.42 -17.27
N THR A 61 7.19 1.78 -17.47
CA THR A 61 6.75 2.43 -18.72
C THR A 61 7.17 3.90 -18.80
N LEU A 62 7.26 4.58 -17.66
CA LEU A 62 7.47 6.01 -17.59
C LEU A 62 8.88 6.40 -17.08
N ASP A 63 9.77 5.43 -16.82
CA ASP A 63 11.13 5.61 -16.30
C ASP A 63 11.23 6.48 -15.02
N LEU A 64 10.14 6.60 -14.25
CA LEU A 64 10.15 7.33 -12.99
C LEU A 64 10.85 6.53 -11.89
N PRO A 65 11.39 7.21 -10.87
CA PRO A 65 11.91 6.54 -9.68
C PRO A 65 10.79 5.73 -9.00
N THR A 66 10.97 4.40 -8.99
CA THR A 66 10.02 3.38 -8.50
C THR A 66 9.49 3.63 -7.10
N GLY A 67 10.28 4.28 -6.26
CA GLY A 67 9.84 4.60 -4.91
C GLY A 67 8.70 5.60 -4.84
N TYR A 68 8.76 6.65 -5.64
CA TYR A 68 7.74 7.71 -5.62
C TYR A 68 6.47 7.29 -6.35
N THR A 69 6.60 6.51 -7.43
CA THR A 69 5.45 5.97 -8.16
C THR A 69 4.65 4.99 -7.30
N LEU A 70 5.32 4.14 -6.53
CA LEU A 70 4.68 3.26 -5.55
C LEU A 70 3.86 4.06 -4.55
N VAL A 71 4.47 5.05 -3.88
CA VAL A 71 3.77 5.87 -2.88
C VAL A 71 2.55 6.57 -3.49
N ALA A 72 2.69 7.16 -4.67
CA ALA A 72 1.63 7.89 -5.36
C ALA A 72 0.45 6.98 -5.76
N LEU A 73 0.71 5.82 -6.36
CA LEU A 73 -0.37 4.90 -6.73
C LEU A 73 -1.11 4.37 -5.50
N HIS A 74 -0.37 4.09 -4.43
CA HIS A 74 -0.94 3.51 -3.22
C HIS A 74 -1.83 4.51 -2.48
N THR A 75 -1.44 5.80 -2.44
CA THR A 75 -2.29 6.86 -1.88
C THR A 75 -3.48 7.20 -2.76
N ILE A 76 -3.31 7.24 -4.09
CA ILE A 76 -4.42 7.43 -5.04
C ILE A 76 -5.44 6.30 -4.91
N ALA A 77 -5.00 5.05 -4.86
CA ALA A 77 -5.88 3.89 -4.68
C ALA A 77 -6.65 3.96 -3.35
N ALA A 78 -5.98 4.32 -2.24
CA ALA A 78 -6.65 4.52 -0.95
C ALA A 78 -7.70 5.64 -1.01
N MET A 79 -7.37 6.77 -1.65
CA MET A 79 -8.31 7.88 -1.85
C MET A 79 -9.53 7.45 -2.66
N CYS A 80 -9.33 6.77 -3.80
CA CYS A 80 -10.43 6.27 -4.63
C CYS A 80 -11.37 5.34 -3.85
N VAL A 81 -10.82 4.40 -3.07
CA VAL A 81 -11.63 3.47 -2.27
C VAL A 81 -12.39 4.20 -1.16
N SER A 82 -11.75 5.17 -0.49
CA SER A 82 -12.40 5.98 0.54
C SER A 82 -13.59 6.77 -0.03
N PHE A 83 -13.46 7.37 -1.22
CA PHE A 83 -14.56 8.04 -1.90
C PHE A 83 -15.71 7.11 -2.28
N VAL A 84 -15.42 5.86 -2.66
CA VAL A 84 -16.46 4.85 -2.96
C VAL A 84 -17.20 4.45 -1.69
N SER A 85 -16.49 4.27 -0.58
CA SER A 85 -17.08 3.84 0.69
C SER A 85 -17.87 4.93 1.41
N VAL A 86 -17.55 6.21 1.23
CA VAL A 86 -18.36 7.33 1.77
C VAL A 86 -19.74 7.40 1.10
N LYS A 87 -19.91 6.80 -0.07
CA LYS A 87 -21.14 6.85 -0.86
C LYS A 87 -22.01 5.58 -0.74
N ALA A 88 -21.54 4.57 0.00
CA ALA A 88 -22.26 3.33 0.32
C ALA A 88 -22.81 3.39 1.74
#